data_AF-B6AYN6-F1
#
_entry.id   AF-B6AYN6-F1
#
_cell.length_a   1.000
_cell.length_b   1.000
_cell.length_c   1.000
_cell.angle_alpha   90.00
_cell.angle_beta   90.00
_cell.angle_gamma   90.00
#
_symmetry.space_group_name_H-M   'P 1'
#
loop_
_entity.id
_entity.type
_entity.pdbx_description
1 polymer ?
#
loop_
_entity_poly.entity_id
_entity_poly.type
_entity_poly.pdbx_seq_one_letter_code
_entity_poly.pdbx_strand_id
1 'polypeptide(L)'
;MNVETLSKIRLFGFAVAGLVCAGYSLAALASNSPDPFAPWLPAVSGVAAAAIIWVSALSAGDSKADAAFDEFYRIEWRKAVGFAYWFAILLYPIFAVLMALGWVSSPTAFASMGTASGAAPLLAFCFITLRS
;
A
#
# COMPACT_ATOMS: atom_id res chain seq x y z
N MET A 1 10.89 0.77 23.54
CA MET A 1 9.54 0.91 22.94
C MET A 1 8.59 -0.19 23.46
N ASN A 2 7.28 0.02 23.46
CA ASN A 2 6.26 -1.00 23.80
C ASN A 2 5.57 -1.55 22.53
N VAL A 3 4.77 -2.60 22.68
CA VAL A 3 4.08 -3.30 21.58
C VAL A 3 3.07 -2.39 20.87
N GLU A 4 2.34 -1.59 21.64
CA GLU A 4 1.30 -0.69 21.13
C GLU A 4 1.90 0.41 20.24
N THR A 5 3.01 1.04 20.67
CA THR A 5 3.69 2.06 19.86
C THR A 5 4.23 1.48 18.57
N LEU A 6 4.83 0.29 18.58
CA LEU A 6 5.30 -0.38 17.37
C LEU A 6 4.14 -0.66 16.39
N SER A 7 3.01 -1.12 16.91
CA SER A 7 1.80 -1.37 16.12
C SER A 7 1.24 -0.10 15.50
N LYS A 8 1.22 1.02 16.26
CA LYS A 8 0.81 2.34 15.75
C LYS A 8 1.77 2.88 14.68
N ILE A 9 3.08 2.70 14.86
CA ILE A 9 4.09 3.09 13.86
C ILE A 9 3.86 2.32 12.55
N ARG A 10 3.64 0.99 12.63
CA ARG A 10 3.32 0.17 11.46
C ARG A 10 2.05 0.65 10.77
N LEU A 11 0.98 0.84 11.53
CA LEU A 11 -0.30 1.30 11.00
C LEU A 11 -0.15 2.65 10.29
N PHE A 12 0.56 3.59 10.90
CA PHE A 12 0.83 4.91 10.32
C PHE A 12 1.71 4.81 9.07
N GLY A 13 2.78 4.01 9.11
CA GLY A 13 3.68 3.79 7.97
C GLY A 13 2.95 3.21 6.77
N PHE A 14 2.09 2.20 6.99
CA PHE A 14 1.25 1.62 5.95
C PHE A 14 0.20 2.61 5.43
N ALA A 15 -0.43 3.39 6.32
CA ALA A 15 -1.41 4.38 5.90
C ALA A 15 -0.78 5.45 4.99
N VAL A 16 0.37 6.01 5.39
CA VAL A 16 1.07 7.03 4.61
C VAL A 16 1.54 6.48 3.27
N ALA A 17 2.24 5.34 3.27
CA ALA A 17 2.72 4.73 2.01
C ALA A 17 1.56 4.32 1.10
N GLY A 18 0.51 3.74 1.67
CA GLY A 18 -0.71 3.39 0.94
C GLY A 18 -1.40 4.60 0.32
N LEU A 19 -1.53 5.71 1.05
CA LEU A 19 -2.14 6.95 0.56
C LEU A 19 -1.29 7.61 -0.53
N VAL A 20 0.06 7.58 -0.42
CA VAL A 20 0.94 8.07 -1.48
C VAL A 20 0.75 7.26 -2.76
N CYS A 21 0.75 5.93 -2.66
CA CYS A 21 0.52 5.05 -3.81
C CYS A 21 -0.87 5.23 -4.42
N ALA A 22 -1.93 5.31 -3.60
CA ALA A 22 -3.29 5.53 -4.08
C ALA A 22 -3.46 6.92 -4.71
N GLY A 23 -2.91 7.95 -4.08
CA GLY A 23 -2.91 9.31 -4.60
C GLY A 23 -2.19 9.42 -5.95
N TYR A 24 -1.04 8.75 -6.08
CA TYR A 24 -0.32 8.69 -7.36
C TYR A 24 -1.15 8.01 -8.44
N SER A 25 -1.77 6.87 -8.12
CA SER A 25 -2.61 6.11 -9.05
C SER A 25 -3.80 6.94 -9.57
N LEU A 26 -4.48 7.64 -8.67
CA LEU A 26 -5.62 8.51 -8.99
C LEU A 26 -5.18 9.73 -9.78
N ALA A 27 -4.04 10.35 -9.41
CA ALA A 27 -3.51 11.50 -10.10
C ALA A 27 -3.11 11.15 -11.54
N ALA A 28 -2.46 9.99 -11.75
CA ALA A 28 -2.08 9.51 -13.08
C ALA A 28 -3.31 9.32 -13.98
N LEU A 29 -4.39 8.72 -13.43
CA LEU A 29 -5.66 8.59 -14.14
C LEU A 29 -6.29 9.94 -14.48
N ALA A 30 -6.35 10.85 -13.52
CA ALA A 30 -6.99 12.15 -13.68
C ALA A 30 -6.27 13.04 -14.69
N SER A 31 -4.94 13.01 -14.72
CA SER A 31 -4.13 13.80 -15.67
C SER A 31 -3.88 13.10 -17.01
N ASN A 32 -4.26 11.82 -17.12
CA ASN A 32 -3.82 10.91 -18.18
C ASN A 32 -2.30 10.98 -18.45
N SER A 33 -1.50 11.20 -17.41
CA SER A 33 -0.03 11.22 -17.50
C SER A 33 0.54 10.13 -16.57
N PRO A 34 1.57 9.39 -17.02
CA PRO A 34 2.22 8.36 -16.21
C PRO A 34 3.03 8.94 -15.04
N ASP A 35 3.35 10.23 -15.11
CA ASP A 35 4.22 10.99 -14.23
C ASP A 35 3.54 12.24 -13.64
N PRO A 36 2.39 12.09 -12.95
CA PRO A 36 1.67 13.23 -12.36
C PRO A 36 2.53 14.01 -11.35
N PHE A 37 3.48 13.32 -10.72
CA PHE A 37 4.49 13.84 -9.80
C PHE A 37 5.79 13.05 -9.99
N ALA A 38 6.77 13.30 -9.12
CA ALA A 38 8.01 12.53 -9.03
C ALA A 38 7.77 11.00 -9.07
N PRO A 39 8.18 10.27 -10.14
CA PRO A 39 7.84 8.87 -10.33
C PRO A 39 8.38 7.90 -9.27
N TRP A 40 9.44 8.31 -8.57
CA TRP A 40 10.04 7.53 -7.49
C TRP A 40 9.30 7.67 -6.16
N LEU A 41 8.35 8.60 -6.03
CA LEU A 41 7.69 8.92 -4.76
C LEU A 41 6.95 7.71 -4.14
N PRO A 42 6.17 6.90 -4.89
CA PRO A 42 5.54 5.70 -4.34
C PRO A 42 6.56 4.69 -3.79
N ALA A 43 7.65 4.46 -4.54
CA ALA A 43 8.70 3.52 -4.16
C ALA A 43 9.45 3.99 -2.89
N VAL A 44 9.87 5.26 -2.86
CA VAL A 44 10.54 5.84 -1.69
C VAL A 44 9.64 5.84 -0.47
N SER A 45 8.34 6.11 -0.63
CA SER A 45 7.40 6.07 0.49
C SER A 45 7.27 4.66 1.08
N GLY A 46 7.14 3.63 0.24
CA GLY A 46 7.11 2.24 0.69
C GLY A 46 8.41 1.80 1.38
N VAL A 47 9.57 2.14 0.80
CA VAL A 47 10.88 1.83 1.39
C VAL A 47 11.08 2.56 2.71
N ALA A 48 10.71 3.84 2.80
CA ALA A 48 10.81 4.61 4.04
C ALA A 48 9.91 4.03 5.14
N ALA A 49 8.66 3.66 4.81
CA ALA A 49 7.77 3.00 5.76
C ALA A 49 8.36 1.67 6.25
N ALA A 50 8.88 0.84 5.35
CA ALA A 50 9.52 -0.42 5.71
C ALA A 50 10.75 -0.21 6.62
N ALA A 51 11.61 0.76 6.29
CA ALA A 51 12.79 1.10 7.09
C ALA A 51 12.42 1.58 8.49
N ILE A 52 11.43 2.49 8.61
CA ILE A 52 10.93 2.99 9.89
C ILE A 52 10.39 1.85 10.74
N ILE A 53 9.56 0.97 10.16
CA ILE A 53 8.98 -0.18 10.87
C ILE A 53 10.08 -1.14 11.32
N TRP A 54 11.06 -1.41 10.46
CA TRP A 54 12.14 -2.33 10.77
C TRP A 54 13.06 -1.81 11.89
N VAL A 55 13.51 -0.56 11.80
CA VAL A 55 14.30 0.09 12.87
C VAL A 55 13.51 0.14 14.17
N SER A 56 12.20 0.40 14.07
CA SER A 56 11.30 0.37 15.22
C SER A 56 11.28 -1.02 15.85
N ALA A 57 11.07 -2.08 15.07
CA ALA A 57 11.08 -3.47 15.58
C ALA A 57 12.40 -3.81 16.28
N LEU A 58 13.55 -3.46 15.68
CA LEU A 58 14.87 -3.65 16.30
C LEU A 58 14.98 -2.93 17.66
N SER A 59 14.50 -1.69 17.74
CA SER A 59 14.53 -0.91 18.99
C SER A 59 13.57 -1.40 20.08
N ALA A 60 12.54 -2.19 19.71
CA ALA A 60 11.60 -2.78 20.66
C ALA A 60 12.19 -4.04 21.34
N GLY A 61 13.08 -4.74 20.64
CA GLY A 61 13.63 -6.03 21.02
C GLY A 61 12.69 -7.20 20.68
N ASP A 62 13.27 -8.39 20.52
CA ASP A 62 12.63 -9.57 19.92
C ASP A 62 11.27 -9.91 20.52
N SER A 63 11.18 -10.02 21.85
CA SER A 63 9.92 -10.38 22.52
C SER A 63 8.76 -9.41 22.24
N LYS A 64 9.04 -8.11 22.13
CA LYS A 64 8.00 -7.09 21.86
C LYS A 64 7.70 -6.97 20.37
N ALA A 65 8.69 -7.19 19.52
CA ALA A 65 8.50 -7.27 18.09
C ALA A 65 7.61 -8.47 17.74
N ASP A 66 7.90 -9.64 18.29
CA ASP A 66 7.09 -10.86 18.11
C ASP A 66 5.65 -10.65 18.59
N ALA A 67 5.47 -10.01 19.73
CA ALA A 67 4.13 -9.67 20.23
C ALA A 67 3.40 -8.64 19.34
N ALA A 68 4.12 -7.73 18.67
CA ALA A 68 3.51 -6.77 17.75
C ALA A 68 3.17 -7.39 16.38
N PHE A 69 3.89 -8.44 15.98
CA PHE A 69 3.74 -9.18 14.72
C PHE A 69 3.17 -10.59 14.95
N ASP A 70 2.28 -10.68 15.94
CA ASP A 70 1.66 -11.91 16.41
C ASP A 70 0.65 -12.51 15.41
N GLU A 71 -0.06 -13.55 15.84
CA GLU A 71 -1.05 -14.23 15.00
C GLU A 71 -2.19 -13.31 14.57
N PHE A 72 -2.59 -12.36 15.42
CA PHE A 72 -3.63 -11.40 15.08
C PHE A 72 -3.20 -10.52 13.90
N TYR A 73 -1.99 -9.95 13.96
CA TYR A 73 -1.40 -9.23 12.83
C TYR A 73 -1.37 -10.09 11.55
N ARG A 74 -0.94 -11.35 11.65
CA ARG A 74 -0.82 -12.25 10.49
C ARG A 74 -2.16 -12.55 9.84
N ILE A 75 -3.22 -12.73 10.63
CA ILE A 75 -4.58 -12.96 10.14
C ILE A 75 -5.09 -11.72 9.41
N GLU A 76 -4.95 -10.52 10.00
CA GLU A 76 -5.38 -9.27 9.36
C GLU A 76 -4.59 -8.99 8.08
N TRP A 77 -3.27 -9.17 8.11
CA TRP A 77 -2.41 -9.02 6.94
C TRP A 77 -2.78 -9.99 5.83
N ARG A 78 -3.06 -11.27 6.16
CA ARG A 78 -3.50 -12.27 5.18
C ARG A 78 -4.83 -11.87 4.51
N LYS A 79 -5.78 -11.31 5.26
CA LYS A 79 -7.04 -10.79 4.70
C LYS A 79 -6.78 -9.61 3.77
N ALA A 80 -5.93 -8.66 4.18
CA ALA A 80 -5.56 -7.50 3.37
C ALA A 80 -4.88 -7.91 2.04
N VAL A 81 -3.95 -8.87 2.09
CA VAL A 81 -3.28 -9.42 0.90
C VAL A 81 -4.27 -10.19 0.02
N GLY A 82 -5.19 -10.97 0.61
CA GLY A 82 -6.23 -11.66 -0.13
C GLY A 82 -7.15 -10.70 -0.90
N PHE A 83 -7.54 -9.58 -0.28
CA PHE A 83 -8.24 -8.50 -0.97
C PHE A 83 -7.38 -7.89 -2.09
N ALA A 84 -6.13 -7.54 -1.79
CA ALA A 84 -5.22 -6.91 -2.74
C ALA A 84 -4.95 -7.78 -3.98
N TYR A 85 -4.89 -9.10 -3.81
CA TYR A 85 -4.75 -10.06 -4.91
C TYR A 85 -5.91 -9.92 -5.91
N TRP A 86 -7.15 -9.98 -5.43
CA TRP A 86 -8.33 -9.86 -6.29
C TRP A 86 -8.48 -8.45 -6.87
N PHE A 87 -8.16 -7.43 -6.07
CA PHE A 87 -8.12 -6.06 -6.54
C PHE A 87 -7.15 -5.89 -7.72
N ALA A 88 -5.91 -6.39 -7.58
CA ALA A 88 -4.91 -6.32 -8.65
C ALA A 88 -5.36 -7.06 -9.92
N ILE A 89 -6.02 -8.22 -9.79
CA ILE A 89 -6.60 -8.94 -10.94
C ILE A 89 -7.68 -8.12 -11.63
N LEU A 90 -8.58 -7.47 -10.88
CA LEU A 90 -9.66 -6.66 -11.43
C LEU A 90 -9.16 -5.40 -12.15
N LEU A 91 -7.98 -4.89 -11.80
CA LEU A 91 -7.39 -3.75 -12.52
C LEU A 91 -7.15 -4.08 -14.00
N TYR A 92 -6.76 -5.30 -14.36
CA TYR A 92 -6.49 -5.68 -15.75
C TYR A 92 -7.69 -5.51 -16.69
N PRO A 93 -8.86 -6.14 -16.44
CA PRO A 93 -10.02 -5.95 -17.31
C PRO A 93 -10.54 -4.50 -17.29
N ILE A 94 -10.50 -3.81 -16.14
CA ILE A 94 -10.93 -2.42 -16.05
C ILE A 94 -10.06 -1.53 -16.96
N PHE A 95 -8.74 -1.59 -16.80
CA PHE A 95 -7.83 -0.78 -17.60
C PHE A 95 -7.76 -1.21 -19.06
N ALA A 96 -7.98 -2.50 -19.36
CA ALA A 96 -8.12 -2.96 -20.75
C ALA A 96 -9.29 -2.25 -21.45
N VAL A 97 -10.44 -2.12 -20.79
CA VAL A 97 -11.58 -1.37 -21.34
C VAL A 97 -11.26 0.12 -21.46
N LEU A 98 -10.67 0.74 -20.44
CA LEU A 98 -10.30 2.17 -20.47
C LEU A 98 -9.34 2.49 -21.62
N MET A 99 -8.36 1.62 -21.88
CA MET A 99 -7.44 1.75 -23.00
C MET A 99 -8.13 1.51 -24.35
N ALA A 100 -9.01 0.51 -24.44
CA ALA A 100 -9.77 0.21 -25.67
C ALA A 100 -10.70 1.37 -26.09
N LEU A 101 -11.24 2.11 -25.12
CA LEU A 101 -12.05 3.30 -25.35
C LEU A 101 -11.21 4.57 -25.62
N GLY A 102 -9.88 4.48 -25.54
CA GLY A 102 -8.97 5.61 -25.72
C GLY A 102 -9.00 6.63 -24.58
N TRP A 103 -9.55 6.28 -23.41
CA TRP A 103 -9.67 7.19 -22.27
C TRP A 103 -8.34 7.35 -21.51
N VAL A 104 -7.51 6.30 -21.53
CA VAL A 104 -6.25 6.27 -20.79
C VAL A 104 -5.14 5.74 -21.71
N SER A 105 -3.97 6.40 -21.68
CA SER A 105 -2.79 5.94 -22.41
C SER A 105 -2.19 4.68 -21.77
N SER A 106 -1.54 3.83 -22.57
CA SER A 106 -0.87 2.63 -22.05
C SER A 106 0.14 2.93 -20.92
N PRO A 107 1.03 3.93 -21.03
CA PRO A 107 1.93 4.30 -19.93
C PRO A 107 1.19 4.69 -18.64
N THR A 108 0.13 5.49 -18.76
CA THR A 108 -0.69 5.92 -17.63
C THR A 108 -1.38 4.73 -16.97
N ALA A 109 -1.90 3.79 -17.77
CA ALA A 109 -2.55 2.59 -17.28
C ALA A 109 -1.59 1.79 -16.39
N PHE A 110 -0.37 1.51 -16.85
CA PHE A 110 0.61 0.77 -16.07
C PHE A 110 1.06 1.50 -14.80
N ALA A 111 1.30 2.81 -14.89
CA ALA A 111 1.67 3.63 -13.73
C ALA A 111 0.57 3.60 -12.65
N SER A 112 -0.68 3.76 -13.08
CA SER A 112 -1.83 3.75 -12.18
C SER A 112 -2.11 2.36 -11.60
N MET A 113 -2.06 1.31 -12.41
CA MET A 113 -2.27 -0.07 -11.96
C MET A 113 -1.20 -0.53 -10.98
N GLY A 114 0.07 -0.23 -11.25
CA GLY A 114 1.18 -0.62 -10.40
C GLY A 114 1.10 0.04 -9.02
N THR A 115 0.83 1.35 -8.99
CA THR A 115 0.70 2.10 -7.73
C THR A 115 -0.59 1.75 -6.97
N ALA A 116 -1.71 1.52 -7.65
CA ALA A 116 -2.93 1.01 -7.03
C ALA A 116 -2.70 -0.36 -6.36
N SER A 117 -1.99 -1.26 -7.05
CA SER A 117 -1.68 -2.60 -6.52
C SER A 117 -0.79 -2.52 -5.27
N GLY A 118 0.16 -1.58 -5.24
CA GLY A 118 0.98 -1.32 -4.04
C GLY A 118 0.19 -0.69 -2.89
N ALA A 119 -0.78 0.17 -3.19
CA ALA A 119 -1.63 0.79 -2.18
C ALA A 119 -2.60 -0.19 -1.51
N ALA A 120 -3.16 -1.12 -2.30
CA ALA A 120 -4.25 -1.99 -1.89
C ALA A 120 -4.00 -2.78 -0.58
N PRO A 121 -2.89 -3.53 -0.41
CA PRO A 121 -2.68 -4.30 0.81
C PRO A 121 -2.41 -3.40 2.02
N LEU A 122 -1.74 -2.26 1.82
CA LEU A 122 -1.41 -1.32 2.89
C LEU A 122 -2.67 -0.66 3.45
N LEU A 123 -3.52 -0.11 2.57
CA LEU A 123 -4.76 0.55 2.97
C LEU A 123 -5.81 -0.44 3.47
N ALA A 124 -5.92 -1.62 2.84
CA ALA A 124 -6.82 -2.67 3.31
C ALA A 124 -6.45 -3.15 4.71
N PHE A 125 -5.15 -3.33 5.00
CA PHE A 125 -4.68 -3.64 6.34
C PHE A 125 -5.10 -2.55 7.33
N CYS A 126 -4.81 -1.28 7.03
CA CYS A 126 -5.19 -0.16 7.91
C CYS A 126 -6.69 -0.13 8.19
N PHE A 127 -7.52 -0.34 7.16
CA PHE A 127 -8.97 -0.37 7.30
C PHE A 127 -9.46 -1.54 8.18
N ILE A 128 -8.89 -2.73 8.00
CA ILE A 128 -9.24 -3.91 8.80
C ILE A 128 -8.85 -3.67 10.27
N THR A 129 -7.60 -3.28 10.53
CA THR A 129 -7.09 -3.08 11.90
C THR A 129 -7.81 -1.95 12.63
N LEU A 130 -8.26 -0.89 11.94
CA LEU A 130 -9.04 0.20 12.56
C LEU A 130 -10.48 -0.19 12.91
N ARG A 131 -11.00 -1.30 12.37
CA ARG A 131 -12.38 -1.77 12.60
C ARG A 131 -12.47 -2.87 13.66
N SER A 132 -11.38 -3.60 13.86
CA SER A 132 -11.24 -4.66 14.88
C SER A 132 -11.22 -4.10 16.30
#